data_AF-A0A015JB60-F1
#
_entry.id   AF-A0A015JB60-F1
#
_cell.length_a   1.000
_cell.length_b   1.000
_cell.length_c   1.000
_cell.angle_alpha   90.00
_cell.angle_beta   90.00
_cell.angle_gamma   90.00
#
_symmetry.space_group_name_H-M   'P 1'
#
loop_
_entity.id
_entity.type
_entity.pdbx_description
1 polymer ?
#
loop_
_entity_poly.entity_id
_entity_poly.type
_entity_poly.pdbx_seq_one_letter_code
_entity_poly.pdbx_strand_id
1 'polypeptide(L)'
;MGTGWVILNDKEEVILECSSSITEWPSFTRAELGAILSAILVLQTRQRVNIFTDSQAAIDSINHTRINLTNGKNKIRVWCKSNNHSIVSSIINFVDSKHLELKLTKVKGHSGIKGNEEADRVAKNDTERLTCITINDSQQKDLKYDIYWDGKRVDRHIRKFIDNICESVLEVA
;
A
#
# COMPACT_ATOMS: atom_id res chain seq x y z
N MET A 1 11.58 2.98 3.06
CA MET A 1 11.01 2.48 4.33
C MET A 1 10.91 0.98 4.23
N GLY A 2 11.25 0.25 5.29
CA GLY A 2 11.10 -1.20 5.30
C GLY A 2 9.63 -1.61 5.29
N THR A 3 9.35 -2.73 4.64
CA THR A 3 8.05 -3.41 4.57
C THR A 3 8.29 -4.88 4.90
N GLY A 4 7.39 -5.48 5.66
CA GLY A 4 7.56 -6.84 6.13
C GLY A 4 6.23 -7.52 6.32
N TRP A 5 6.16 -8.81 5.97
CA TRP A 5 5.03 -9.66 6.29
C TRP A 5 5.49 -11.10 6.51
N VAL A 6 4.67 -11.84 7.23
CA VAL A 6 4.84 -13.28 7.46
C VAL A 6 3.53 -14.02 7.23
N ILE A 7 3.65 -15.29 6.83
CA ILE A 7 2.55 -16.26 6.79
C ILE A 7 2.84 -17.31 7.85
N LEU A 8 1.88 -17.50 8.75
CA LEU A 8 1.96 -18.47 9.84
C LEU A 8 1.13 -19.72 9.51
N ASN A 9 1.57 -20.89 10.00
CA ASN A 9 0.75 -22.10 10.02
C ASN A 9 -0.20 -22.12 11.23
N ASP A 10 -1.00 -23.19 11.34
CA ASP A 10 -1.94 -23.39 12.47
C ASP A 10 -1.26 -23.52 13.84
N LYS A 11 0.05 -23.76 13.87
CA LYS A 11 0.89 -23.82 15.09
C LYS A 11 1.61 -22.49 15.36
N GLU A 12 1.25 -21.43 14.63
CA GLU A 12 1.89 -20.12 14.65
C GLU A 12 3.38 -20.13 14.27
N GLU A 13 3.84 -21.12 13.52
CA GLU A 13 5.20 -21.17 12.99
C GLU A 13 5.26 -20.42 11.67
N VAL A 14 6.35 -19.66 11.45
CA VAL A 14 6.57 -18.92 10.20
C VAL A 14 6.81 -19.91 9.07
N ILE A 15 5.89 -19.97 8.10
CA ILE A 15 6.05 -20.73 6.87
C ILE A 15 6.85 -19.92 5.84
N LEU A 16 6.53 -18.63 5.75
CA LEU A 16 7.10 -17.73 4.76
C LEU A 16 7.19 -16.34 5.36
N GLU A 17 8.31 -15.68 5.11
CA GLU A 17 8.54 -14.27 5.44
C GLU A 17 9.04 -13.52 4.22
N CYS A 18 8.71 -12.24 4.14
CA CYS A 18 9.24 -11.35 3.13
C CYS A 18 9.62 -10.03 3.78
N SER A 19 10.86 -9.61 3.51
CA SER A 19 11.40 -8.31 3.88
C SER A 19 11.77 -7.59 2.59
N SER A 20 11.28 -6.36 2.43
CA SER A 20 11.58 -5.54 1.26
C SER A 20 11.39 -4.07 1.57
N SER A 21 11.93 -3.19 0.74
CA SER A 21 11.80 -1.76 0.93
C SER A 21 10.78 -1.18 -0.04
N ILE A 22 10.18 -0.06 0.35
CA ILE A 22 9.45 0.80 -0.57
C ILE A 22 10.03 2.20 -0.54
N THR A 23 10.18 2.77 -1.73
CA THR A 23 10.76 4.09 -1.96
C THR A 23 9.69 5.07 -2.45
N GLU A 24 10.12 6.33 -2.54
CA GLU A 24 9.33 7.47 -2.99
C GLU A 24 8.17 7.80 -2.05
N TRP A 25 7.88 9.10 -1.87
CA TRP A 25 6.76 9.57 -1.03
C TRP A 25 6.68 8.89 0.35
N PRO A 26 7.76 8.88 1.16
CA PRO A 26 7.82 8.10 2.39
C PRO A 26 6.68 8.45 3.34
N SER A 27 5.99 7.42 3.83
CA SER A 27 5.01 7.48 4.92
C SER A 27 4.79 6.07 5.50
N PHE A 28 4.48 5.98 6.80
CA PHE A 28 4.19 4.68 7.43
C PHE A 28 3.07 3.93 6.70
N THR A 29 1.98 4.62 6.33
CA THR A 29 0.90 4.03 5.53
C THR A 29 1.39 3.46 4.19
N ARG A 30 2.38 4.08 3.54
CA ARG A 30 2.94 3.56 2.28
C ARG A 30 3.70 2.26 2.49
N ALA A 31 4.49 2.17 3.56
CA ALA A 31 5.20 0.94 3.92
C ALA A 31 4.22 -0.22 4.15
N GLU A 32 3.16 0.05 4.92
CA GLU A 32 2.08 -0.90 5.22
C GLU A 32 1.33 -1.36 3.96
N LEU A 33 0.99 -0.42 3.07
CA LEU A 33 0.40 -0.77 1.77
C LEU A 33 1.36 -1.59 0.89
N GLY A 34 2.66 -1.32 0.95
CA GLY A 34 3.68 -2.12 0.26
C GLY A 34 3.79 -3.55 0.80
N ALA A 35 3.70 -3.73 2.12
CA ALA A 35 3.64 -5.05 2.75
C ALA A 35 2.38 -5.82 2.31
N ILE A 36 1.21 -5.17 2.31
CA ILE A 36 -0.04 -5.79 1.84
C ILE A 36 0.05 -6.17 0.36
N LEU A 37 0.57 -5.29 -0.49
CA LEU A 37 0.70 -5.56 -1.93
C LEU A 37 1.61 -6.76 -2.17
N SER A 38 2.80 -6.78 -1.57
CA SER A 38 3.76 -7.89 -1.75
C SER A 38 3.24 -9.21 -1.18
N ALA A 39 2.49 -9.19 -0.08
CA ALA A 39 1.79 -10.37 0.42
C ALA A 39 0.77 -10.87 -0.61
N ILE A 40 -0.03 -10.00 -1.21
CA ILE A 40 -1.02 -10.38 -2.24
C ILE A 40 -0.35 -10.98 -3.48
N LEU A 41 0.87 -10.55 -3.84
CA LEU A 41 1.59 -11.08 -5.00
C LEU A 41 1.92 -12.57 -4.86
N VAL A 42 2.18 -13.06 -3.64
CA VAL A 42 2.51 -14.49 -3.43
C VAL A 42 1.28 -15.40 -3.31
N LEU A 43 0.09 -14.82 -3.12
CA LEU A 43 -1.16 -15.59 -2.96
C LEU A 43 -1.60 -16.23 -4.29
N GLN A 44 -2.20 -17.41 -4.21
CA GLN A 44 -2.76 -18.11 -5.37
C GLN A 44 -4.16 -17.55 -5.71
N THR A 45 -4.60 -17.79 -6.94
CA THR A 45 -5.94 -17.36 -7.40
C THR A 45 -7.05 -18.06 -6.61
N ARG A 46 -8.17 -17.36 -6.39
CA ARG A 46 -9.40 -17.86 -5.72
C ARG A 46 -9.20 -18.28 -4.26
N GLN A 47 -8.20 -17.73 -3.57
CA GLN A 47 -8.00 -17.96 -2.15
C GLN A 47 -8.85 -17.03 -1.27
N ARG A 48 -9.22 -17.52 -0.10
CA ARG A 48 -9.78 -16.72 1.00
C ARG A 48 -8.67 -16.34 1.95
N VAL A 49 -8.50 -15.04 2.17
CA VAL A 49 -7.29 -14.50 2.79
C VAL A 49 -7.70 -13.50 3.85
N ASN A 50 -7.17 -13.64 5.07
CA ASN A 50 -7.31 -12.65 6.12
C ASN A 50 -5.93 -12.07 6.45
N ILE A 51 -5.70 -10.81 6.08
CA ILE A 51 -4.46 -10.10 6.39
C ILE A 51 -4.66 -9.31 7.68
N PHE A 52 -3.79 -9.52 8.64
CA PHE A 52 -3.72 -8.78 9.89
C PHE A 52 -2.66 -7.69 9.76
N THR A 53 -3.01 -6.44 10.07
CA THR A 53 -2.10 -5.28 10.05
C THR A 53 -2.47 -4.34 11.18
N ASP A 54 -1.48 -3.64 11.73
CA ASP A 54 -1.69 -2.58 12.70
C ASP A 54 -1.99 -1.21 12.05
N SER A 55 -2.07 -1.14 10.72
CA SER A 55 -2.30 0.10 9.99
C SER A 55 -3.76 0.29 9.61
N GLN A 56 -4.52 0.96 10.48
CA GLN A 56 -5.90 1.34 10.16
C GLN A 56 -5.95 2.25 8.92
N ALA A 57 -4.96 3.13 8.76
CA ALA A 57 -4.86 4.01 7.60
C ALA A 57 -4.71 3.24 6.27
N ALA A 58 -3.98 2.12 6.26
CA ALA A 58 -3.86 1.26 5.07
C ALA A 58 -5.20 0.57 4.75
N ILE A 59 -5.85 0.01 5.77
CA ILE A 59 -7.19 -0.61 5.66
C ILE A 59 -8.20 0.39 5.10
N ASP A 60 -8.27 1.59 5.70
CA ASP A 60 -9.20 2.65 5.29
C ASP A 60 -8.94 3.10 3.86
N SER A 61 -7.67 3.26 3.46
CA SER A 61 -7.30 3.66 2.09
C SER A 61 -7.81 2.67 1.04
N ILE A 62 -7.68 1.37 1.29
CA ILE A 62 -8.15 0.30 0.39
C ILE A 62 -9.68 0.27 0.37
N ASN A 63 -10.31 0.19 1.54
CA ASN A 63 -11.77 0.04 1.66
C ASN A 63 -12.52 1.26 1.13
N HIS A 64 -12.09 2.47 1.50
CA HIS A 64 -12.70 3.71 1.02
C HIS A 64 -12.63 3.81 -0.51
N THR A 65 -11.48 3.43 -1.10
CA THR A 65 -11.32 3.43 -2.55
C THR A 65 -12.25 2.42 -3.21
N ARG A 66 -12.29 1.17 -2.73
CA ARG A 66 -13.22 0.14 -3.24
C ARG A 66 -14.67 0.61 -3.21
N ILE A 67 -15.14 1.09 -2.07
CA ILE A 67 -16.52 1.57 -1.88
C ILE A 67 -16.84 2.72 -2.85
N ASN A 68 -15.91 3.66 -3.03
CA ASN A 68 -16.14 4.79 -3.92
C ASN A 68 -16.19 4.37 -5.39
N LEU A 69 -15.36 3.40 -5.80
CA LEU A 69 -15.36 2.86 -7.15
C LEU A 69 -16.64 2.06 -7.45
N THR A 70 -17.17 1.32 -6.47
CA THR A 70 -18.44 0.57 -6.62
C THR A 70 -19.65 1.49 -6.62
N ASN A 71 -19.64 2.57 -5.83
CA ASN A 71 -20.77 3.48 -5.69
C ASN A 71 -20.91 4.49 -6.85
N GLY A 72 -20.24 4.26 -7.98
CA GLY A 72 -20.35 5.11 -9.17
C GLY A 72 -19.84 6.54 -8.99
N LYS A 73 -19.02 6.82 -7.96
CA LYS A 73 -18.40 8.14 -7.82
C LYS A 73 -17.45 8.39 -8.99
N ASN A 74 -17.24 9.67 -9.32
CA ASN A 74 -16.27 10.05 -10.33
C ASN A 74 -14.87 9.50 -9.96
N LYS A 75 -14.41 8.52 -10.73
CA LYS A 75 -13.21 7.74 -10.42
C LYS A 75 -11.95 8.59 -10.44
N ILE A 76 -11.84 9.49 -11.42
CA ILE A 76 -10.73 10.45 -11.51
C ILE A 76 -10.63 11.26 -10.21
N ARG A 77 -11.76 11.82 -9.75
CA ARG A 77 -11.81 12.59 -8.50
C ARG A 77 -11.43 11.75 -7.28
N VAL A 78 -11.80 10.48 -7.23
CA VAL A 78 -11.41 9.57 -6.15
C VAL A 78 -9.89 9.43 -6.14
N TRP A 79 -9.29 9.09 -7.28
CA TRP A 79 -7.85 8.88 -7.40
C TRP A 79 -7.03 10.14 -7.14
N CYS A 80 -7.43 11.29 -7.71
CA CYS A 80 -6.74 12.57 -7.50
C CYS A 80 -6.75 13.08 -6.05
N LYS A 81 -7.65 12.56 -5.21
CA LYS A 81 -7.74 12.92 -3.77
C LYS A 81 -7.07 11.92 -2.85
N SER A 82 -6.67 10.76 -3.37
CA SER A 82 -6.08 9.70 -2.57
C SER A 82 -4.56 9.82 -2.54
N ASN A 83 -3.98 9.59 -1.36
CA ASN A 83 -2.54 9.32 -1.25
C ASN A 83 -2.29 7.84 -1.56
N ASN A 84 -1.08 7.52 -2.04
CA ASN A 84 -0.68 6.13 -2.36
C ASN A 84 -1.65 5.43 -3.33
N HIS A 85 -2.27 6.21 -4.23
CA HIS A 85 -3.27 5.71 -5.19
C HIS A 85 -2.66 4.64 -6.10
N SER A 86 -1.36 4.74 -6.44
CA SER A 86 -0.66 3.76 -7.27
C SER A 86 -0.65 2.36 -6.64
N ILE A 87 -0.32 2.27 -5.35
CA ILE A 87 -0.28 1.01 -4.60
C ILE A 87 -1.70 0.48 -4.36
N VAL A 88 -2.62 1.35 -3.94
CA VAL A 88 -4.01 0.96 -3.67
C VAL A 88 -4.68 0.43 -4.94
N SER A 89 -4.47 1.08 -6.09
CA SER A 89 -4.97 0.60 -7.38
C SER A 89 -4.38 -0.77 -7.73
N SER A 90 -3.08 -0.95 -7.52
CA SER A 90 -2.42 -2.25 -7.73
C SER A 90 -3.02 -3.34 -6.85
N ILE A 91 -3.23 -3.07 -5.56
CA ILE A 91 -3.88 -4.00 -4.62
C ILE A 91 -5.28 -4.39 -5.11
N ILE A 92 -6.09 -3.42 -5.52
CA ILE A 92 -7.45 -3.67 -6.01
C ILE A 92 -7.40 -4.53 -7.28
N ASN A 93 -6.57 -4.16 -8.26
CA ASN A 93 -6.42 -4.89 -9.51
C ASN A 93 -5.94 -6.33 -9.29
N PHE A 94 -4.99 -6.57 -8.37
CA PHE A 94 -4.52 -7.92 -8.07
C PHE A 94 -5.57 -8.75 -7.35
N VAL A 95 -6.34 -8.16 -6.43
CA VAL A 95 -7.43 -8.88 -5.77
C VAL A 95 -8.51 -9.28 -6.78
N ASP A 96 -8.89 -8.37 -7.67
CA ASP A 96 -9.92 -8.63 -8.68
C ASP A 96 -9.44 -9.67 -9.71
N SER A 97 -8.22 -9.51 -10.24
CA SER A 97 -7.66 -10.42 -11.26
C SER A 97 -7.35 -11.81 -10.71
N LYS A 98 -6.93 -11.93 -9.44
CA LYS A 98 -6.73 -13.23 -8.78
C LYS A 98 -8.02 -13.79 -8.19
N HIS A 99 -9.15 -13.08 -8.23
CA HIS A 99 -10.41 -13.46 -7.59
C HIS A 99 -10.26 -13.79 -6.09
N LEU A 100 -9.51 -12.96 -5.35
CA LEU A 100 -9.29 -13.19 -3.92
C LEU A 100 -10.48 -12.74 -3.08
N GLU A 101 -10.88 -13.55 -2.10
CA GLU A 101 -11.76 -13.10 -1.03
C GLU A 101 -10.89 -12.53 0.10
N LEU A 102 -10.54 -11.24 -0.03
CA LEU A 102 -9.66 -10.54 0.89
C LEU A 102 -10.44 -9.91 2.05
N LYS A 103 -10.10 -10.31 3.27
CA LYS A 103 -10.46 -9.63 4.52
C LYS A 103 -9.22 -8.94 5.10
N LEU A 104 -9.38 -7.69 5.51
CA LEU A 104 -8.35 -6.94 6.23
C LEU A 104 -8.81 -6.76 7.69
N THR A 105 -7.99 -7.19 8.64
CA THR A 105 -8.30 -7.14 10.07
C THR A 105 -7.28 -6.26 10.80
N LYS A 106 -7.76 -5.22 11.48
CA LYS A 106 -6.91 -4.39 12.34
C LYS A 106 -6.49 -5.18 13.57
N VAL A 107 -5.19 -5.19 13.86
CA VAL A 107 -4.62 -5.67 15.13
C VAL A 107 -3.98 -4.51 15.89
N LYS A 108 -3.81 -4.63 17.20
CA LYS A 108 -3.12 -3.59 17.98
C LYS A 108 -1.61 -3.74 17.74
N GLY A 109 -0.94 -2.64 17.39
CA GLY A 109 0.52 -2.63 17.27
C GLY A 109 1.16 -2.82 18.64
N HIS A 110 2.30 -3.52 18.68
CA HIS A 110 3.11 -3.75 19.88
C HIS A 110 2.32 -4.33 21.08
N SER A 111 1.47 -5.32 20.82
CA SER A 111 0.59 -5.92 21.85
C SER A 111 0.83 -7.41 22.11
N GLY A 112 2.00 -7.96 21.80
CA GLY A 112 2.27 -9.38 22.02
C GLY A 112 1.70 -10.31 20.94
N ILE A 113 1.15 -9.78 19.85
CA ILE A 113 0.60 -10.61 18.78
C ILE A 113 1.76 -11.12 17.93
N LYS A 114 2.12 -12.39 18.13
CA LYS A 114 3.29 -13.04 17.52
C LYS A 114 3.46 -12.74 16.03
N GLY A 115 2.40 -12.89 15.23
CA GLY A 115 2.46 -12.61 13.79
C GLY A 115 2.74 -11.14 13.44
N ASN A 116 2.21 -10.20 14.22
CA ASN A 116 2.48 -8.76 14.01
C ASN A 116 3.89 -8.40 14.44
N GLU A 117 4.34 -8.91 15.59
CA GLU A 117 5.71 -8.67 16.08
C GLU A 117 6.75 -9.25 15.14
N GLU A 118 6.47 -10.41 14.55
CA GLU A 118 7.32 -11.01 13.54
C GLU A 118 7.35 -10.20 12.24
N ALA A 119 6.19 -9.70 11.78
CA ALA A 119 6.14 -8.79 10.63
C ALA A 119 6.95 -7.49 10.89
N ASP A 120 6.82 -6.90 12.09
CA ASP A 120 7.59 -5.73 12.51
C ASP A 120 9.10 -6.00 12.53
N ARG A 121 9.50 -7.18 13.04
CA ARG A 121 10.90 -7.64 13.05
C ARG A 121 11.43 -7.75 11.63
N VAL A 122 10.68 -8.39 10.75
CA VAL A 122 11.03 -8.60 9.34
C VAL A 122 11.11 -7.26 8.59
N ALA A 123 10.22 -6.31 8.87
CA ALA A 123 10.25 -4.97 8.26
C ALA A 123 11.47 -4.14 8.69
N LYS A 124 11.98 -4.32 9.92
CA LYS A 124 13.15 -3.61 10.45
C LYS A 124 14.48 -4.17 9.96
N ASN A 125 14.54 -5.45 9.64
CA ASN A 125 15.75 -6.14 9.17
C ASN A 125 16.21 -5.72 7.76
N ASP A 126 15.46 -4.87 7.06
CA ASP A 126 15.72 -4.48 5.68
C ASP A 126 16.78 -3.36 5.52
N THR A 127 17.59 -3.12 6.55
CA THR A 127 18.72 -2.17 6.42
C THR A 127 19.85 -2.72 5.54
N GLU A 128 19.84 -4.03 5.20
CA GLU A 128 20.93 -4.70 4.47
C GLU A 128 20.50 -5.45 3.17
N ARG A 129 19.22 -5.49 2.79
CA ARG A 129 18.73 -6.28 1.62
C ARG A 129 18.36 -5.41 0.39
N LEU A 130 18.50 -6.03 -0.79
CA LEU A 130 18.48 -5.39 -2.12
C LEU A 130 17.08 -5.21 -2.75
N THR A 131 16.02 -5.80 -2.18
CA THR A 131 14.72 -5.88 -2.85
C THR A 131 13.87 -4.65 -2.54
N CYS A 132 13.75 -3.75 -3.53
CA CYS A 132 12.88 -2.58 -3.46
C CYS A 132 11.62 -2.80 -4.32
N ILE A 133 10.45 -2.71 -3.69
CA ILE A 133 9.16 -2.67 -4.39
C ILE A 133 9.09 -1.35 -5.16
N THR A 134 9.08 -1.46 -6.48
CA THR A 134 8.84 -0.33 -7.40
C THR A 134 7.49 -0.54 -8.06
N ILE A 135 6.61 0.46 -7.96
CA ILE A 135 5.31 0.42 -8.62
C ILE A 135 5.49 0.95 -10.03
N ASN A 136 5.48 0.07 -11.01
CA ASN A 136 5.59 0.47 -12.41
C ASN A 136 4.33 1.20 -12.88
N ASP A 137 4.54 2.19 -13.73
CA ASP A 137 3.51 3.04 -14.34
C ASP A 137 2.72 2.29 -15.42
N SER A 138 2.03 1.20 -15.05
CA SER A 138 0.92 0.75 -15.86
C SER A 138 -0.22 1.73 -15.65
N GLN A 139 -0.73 2.32 -16.74
CA GLN A 139 -1.88 3.23 -16.73
C GLN A 139 -2.96 2.64 -15.82
N GLN A 140 -3.26 3.35 -14.73
CA GLN A 140 -4.43 2.98 -13.94
C GLN A 140 -5.62 3.04 -14.86
N LYS A 141 -6.45 1.99 -14.87
CA LYS A 141 -7.60 1.85 -15.77
C LYS A 141 -8.51 3.10 -15.81
N ASP A 142 -8.51 3.88 -14.73
CA ASP A 142 -9.36 5.06 -14.57
C ASP A 142 -8.63 6.42 -14.68
N LEU A 143 -7.29 6.46 -14.73
CA LEU A 143 -6.52 7.69 -14.93
C LEU A 143 -5.82 7.66 -16.30
N LYS A 144 -6.19 8.58 -17.18
CA LYS A 144 -5.60 8.70 -18.52
C LYS A 144 -4.19 9.32 -18.49
N TYR A 145 -3.91 10.15 -17.50
CA TYR A 145 -2.66 10.89 -17.38
C TYR A 145 -2.14 10.79 -15.96
N ASP A 146 -0.83 10.57 -15.86
CA ASP A 146 -0.08 10.61 -14.61
C ASP A 146 0.69 11.93 -14.51
N ILE A 147 0.80 12.45 -13.28
CA ILE A 147 1.56 13.66 -12.97
C ILE A 147 2.91 13.24 -12.41
N TYR A 148 3.98 13.90 -12.85
CA TYR A 148 5.33 13.66 -12.38
C TYR A 148 5.94 14.95 -11.83
N TRP A 149 6.76 14.81 -10.80
CA TRP A 149 7.58 15.86 -10.22
C TRP A 149 8.98 15.31 -9.99
N ASP A 150 10.00 15.98 -10.52
CA ASP A 150 11.40 15.52 -10.45
C ASP A 150 11.61 14.07 -10.94
N GLY A 151 10.94 13.72 -12.05
CA GLY A 151 10.95 12.36 -12.59
C GLY A 151 10.22 11.31 -11.74
N LYS A 152 9.59 11.69 -10.63
CA LYS A 152 8.82 10.80 -9.74
C LYS A 152 7.32 11.00 -9.91
N ARG A 153 6.56 9.92 -10.06
CA ARG A 153 5.09 10.01 -10.18
C ARG A 153 4.49 10.55 -8.90
N VAL A 154 3.65 11.57 -8.98
CA VAL A 154 2.96 12.16 -7.82
C VAL A 154 1.90 11.19 -7.29
N ASP A 155 2.25 10.49 -6.21
CA ASP A 155 1.39 9.50 -5.56
C ASP A 155 0.74 10.05 -4.28
N ARG A 156 0.27 11.29 -4.37
CA ARG A 156 -0.33 12.07 -3.28
C ARG A 156 -1.59 12.76 -3.75
N HIS A 157 -2.36 13.30 -2.80
CA HIS A 157 -3.49 14.17 -3.08
C HIS A 157 -3.04 15.35 -3.96
N ILE A 158 -3.46 15.34 -5.23
CA ILE A 158 -2.90 16.20 -6.29
C ILE A 158 -3.09 17.68 -6.00
N ARG A 159 -4.29 18.10 -5.57
CA ARG A 159 -4.53 19.52 -5.25
C ARG A 159 -3.61 20.03 -4.14
N LYS A 160 -3.60 19.35 -2.99
CA LYS A 160 -2.70 19.67 -1.87
C LYS A 160 -1.23 19.67 -2.28
N PHE A 161 -0.83 18.75 -3.15
CA PHE A 161 0.53 18.70 -3.67
C PHE A 161 0.87 19.97 -4.48
N ILE A 162 -0.02 20.40 -5.38
CA ILE A 162 0.14 21.64 -6.15
C ILE A 162 0.11 22.87 -5.24
N ASP A 163 -0.85 22.94 -4.32
CA ASP A 163 -0.99 24.07 -3.36
C ASP A 163 0.33 24.24 -2.56
N ASN A 164 0.88 23.14 -2.03
CA ASN A 164 2.15 23.17 -1.29
C ASN A 164 3.33 23.66 -2.15
N ILE A 165 3.39 23.27 -3.43
CA ILE A 165 4.45 23.76 -4.35
C ILE A 165 4.30 25.28 -4.54
N CYS A 166 3.09 25.76 -4.81
CA CYS A 166 2.82 27.17 -5.02
C CYS A 166 3.17 28.02 -3.78
N GLU A 167 2.79 27.55 -2.58
CA GLU A 167 3.15 28.21 -1.32
C GLU A 167 4.66 28.28 -1.13
N SER A 168 5.37 27.17 -1.38
CA SER A 168 6.84 27.12 -1.25
C SER A 168 7.58 28.07 -2.20
N VAL A 169 7.01 28.36 -3.37
CA VAL A 169 7.61 29.31 -4.33
C VAL A 169 7.42 30.76 -3.87
N LEU A 170 6.31 31.06 -3.18
CA LEU A 170 6.00 32.40 -2.68
C LEU A 170 6.81 32.78 -1.44
N GLU A 171 7.24 31.82 -0.61
CA GLU A 171 8.08 32.08 0.57
C GLU A 171 9.55 32.38 0.23
N VAL A 172 9.99 32.07 -0.99
CA VAL A 172 11.38 32.25 -1.46
C VAL A 172 11.55 33.58 -2.24
N ALA A 173 10.46 34.30 -2.50
CA ALA A 173 10.43 35.58 -3.22
C ALA A 173 10.31 36.77 -2.25
#